data_AF-A0A9E5MCR6-F1
#
_entry.id   AF-A0A9E5MCR6-F1
#
_cell.length_a   1.000
_cell.length_b   1.000
_cell.length_c   1.000
_cell.angle_alpha   90.00
_cell.angle_beta   90.00
_cell.angle_gamma   90.00
#
_symmetry.space_group_name_H-M   'P 1'
#
loop_
_entity.id
_entity.type
_entity.pdbx_description
1 polymer ?
#
loop_
_entity_poly.entity_id
_entity_poly.type
_entity_poly.pdbx_seq_one_letter_code
_entity_poly.pdbx_strand_id
1 'polypeptide(L)'
;MPKQTKLPSKVQTTKAIPKFKSEAAERKFWEDAANDATEYFDVAHMQVAKFTNLKPSTTSISLRLSDSLLDGIRRQANKLDVPYQSLMKVWLTEKLSETSKRT
;
A
#
# COMPACT_ATOMS: atom_id res chain seq x y z
N MET A 1 -17.89 24.90 -27.61
CA MET A 1 -16.64 24.88 -26.82
C MET A 1 -16.97 25.34 -25.40
N PRO A 2 -17.01 24.46 -24.39
CA PRO A 2 -17.28 24.90 -23.03
C PRO A 2 -16.01 25.52 -22.43
N LYS A 3 -16.16 26.78 -22.00
CA LYS A 3 -15.14 27.62 -21.38
C LYS A 3 -14.69 26.99 -20.06
N GLN A 4 -13.39 26.96 -19.81
CA GLN A 4 -12.81 26.51 -18.54
C GLN A 4 -13.23 27.48 -17.43
N THR A 5 -14.05 27.02 -16.48
CA THR A 5 -14.37 27.75 -15.25
C THR A 5 -13.19 27.57 -14.29
N LYS A 6 -12.39 28.63 -14.14
CA LYS A 6 -11.33 28.74 -13.14
C LYS A 6 -12.01 28.89 -11.77
N LEU A 7 -11.96 27.85 -10.93
CA LEU A 7 -12.42 27.90 -9.54
C LEU A 7 -11.48 28.82 -8.71
N PRO A 8 -12.03 29.65 -7.80
CA PRO A 8 -11.25 30.66 -7.08
C PRO A 8 -10.29 30.02 -6.06
N SER A 9 -9.04 30.46 -6.08
CA SER A 9 -8.00 30.10 -5.10
C SER A 9 -8.36 30.70 -3.74
N LYS A 10 -9.04 29.91 -2.89
CA LYS A 10 -9.21 30.23 -1.47
C LYS A 10 -7.86 29.98 -0.78
N VAL A 11 -7.21 31.06 -0.32
CA VAL A 11 -6.02 31.00 0.53
C VAL A 11 -6.47 30.39 1.86
N GLN A 12 -6.11 29.12 2.09
CA GLN A 12 -6.47 28.39 3.31
C GLN A 12 -5.45 28.75 4.40
N THR A 13 -5.91 29.42 5.45
CA THR A 13 -5.12 29.65 6.66
C THR A 13 -5.01 28.34 7.44
N THR A 14 -3.86 27.68 7.39
CA THR A 14 -3.61 26.43 8.12
C THR A 14 -3.42 26.69 9.61
N LYS A 15 -4.02 25.85 10.47
CA LYS A 15 -3.79 25.87 11.91
C LYS A 15 -2.37 25.40 12.21
N ALA A 16 -1.75 25.95 13.25
CA ALA A 16 -0.41 25.52 13.67
C ALA A 16 -0.45 24.09 14.25
N ILE A 17 0.44 23.23 13.75
CA ILE A 17 0.58 21.84 14.21
C ILE A 17 1.14 21.85 15.65
N PRO A 18 0.49 21.18 16.63
CA PRO A 18 1.01 21.07 18.00
C PRO A 18 2.37 20.37 18.05
N LYS A 19 3.22 20.75 19.01
CA LYS A 19 4.49 20.03 19.26
C LYS A 19 4.22 18.79 20.10
N PHE A 20 4.43 17.61 19.52
CA PHE A 20 4.29 16.34 20.22
C PHE A 20 5.62 15.86 20.82
N LYS A 21 5.54 15.15 21.95
CA LYS A 21 6.71 14.61 22.67
C LYS A 21 7.09 13.19 22.20
N SER A 22 6.16 12.49 21.54
CA SER A 22 6.35 11.13 21.00
C SER A 22 5.43 10.86 19.81
N GLU A 23 5.85 9.97 18.91
CA GLU A 23 5.07 9.54 17.74
C GLU A 23 3.72 8.93 18.13
N ALA A 24 3.66 8.19 19.24
CA ALA A 24 2.42 7.61 19.73
C ALA A 24 1.39 8.67 20.16
N ALA A 25 1.83 9.81 20.68
CA ALA A 25 0.95 10.92 21.04
C ALA A 25 0.44 11.67 19.80
N GLU A 26 1.29 11.82 18.79
CA GLU A 26 0.92 12.38 17.49
C GLU A 26 -0.11 11.48 16.77
N ARG A 27 0.09 10.16 16.74
CA ARG A 27 -0.85 9.21 16.14
C ARG A 27 -2.24 9.31 16.78
N LYS A 28 -2.30 9.35 18.11
CA LYS A 28 -3.58 9.51 18.83
C LYS A 28 -4.30 10.81 18.46
N PHE A 29 -3.56 11.92 18.37
CA PHE A 29 -4.12 13.19 17.94
C PHE A 29 -4.72 13.10 16.53
N TRP A 30 -4.03 12.47 15.57
CA TRP A 30 -4.55 12.34 14.20
C TRP A 30 -5.65 11.27 14.04
N GLU A 31 -5.70 10.27 14.90
CA GLU A 31 -6.76 9.23 14.91
C GLU A 31 -8.06 9.73 15.56
N ASP A 32 -8.00 10.77 16.39
CA ASP A 32 -9.19 11.37 17.01
C ASP A 32 -10.10 12.02 15.95
N ALA A 33 -11.36 11.59 15.91
CA ALA A 33 -12.37 12.06 14.95
C ALA A 33 -12.68 13.58 15.01
N ALA A 34 -12.18 14.27 16.04
CA ALA A 34 -12.30 15.72 16.19
C ALA A 34 -11.22 16.51 15.43
N ASN A 35 -10.13 15.87 15.00
CA ASN A 35 -9.01 16.53 14.35
C ASN A 35 -9.05 16.27 12.84
N ASP A 36 -9.60 17.22 12.07
CA ASP A 36 -9.60 17.16 10.62
C ASP A 36 -8.24 17.62 10.06
N ALA A 37 -7.51 16.71 9.42
CA ALA A 37 -6.20 16.97 8.82
C ALA A 37 -6.23 18.08 7.75
N THR A 38 -7.37 18.31 7.11
CA THR A 38 -7.51 19.35 6.08
C THR A 38 -7.38 20.77 6.64
N GLU A 39 -7.54 20.96 7.95
CA GLU A 39 -7.36 22.27 8.61
C GLU A 39 -5.89 22.61 8.92
N TYR A 40 -4.99 21.62 8.85
CA TYR A 40 -3.58 21.75 9.22
C TYR A 40 -2.63 21.66 8.01
N PHE A 41 -3.03 20.99 6.93
CA PHE A 41 -2.19 20.79 5.75
C PHE A 41 -2.63 21.63 4.56
N ASP A 42 -1.69 22.37 3.95
CA ASP A 42 -1.95 23.10 2.72
C ASP A 42 -1.88 22.15 1.51
N VAL A 43 -3.06 21.88 0.94
CA VAL A 43 -3.25 21.01 -0.22
C VAL A 43 -2.45 21.49 -1.44
N ALA A 44 -2.15 22.79 -1.55
CA ALA A 44 -1.39 23.35 -2.68
C ALA A 44 0.09 22.95 -2.68
N HIS A 45 0.65 22.60 -1.52
CA HIS A 45 2.06 22.26 -1.35
C HIS A 45 2.31 20.77 -1.04
N MET A 46 1.25 19.95 -1.04
CA MET A 46 1.36 18.54 -0.69
C MET A 46 2.09 17.76 -1.81
N GLN A 47 3.11 16.99 -1.43
CA GLN A 47 3.86 16.14 -2.36
C GLN A 47 3.48 14.68 -2.19
N VAL A 48 3.30 13.97 -3.30
CA VAL A 48 3.07 12.52 -3.28
C VAL A 48 4.36 11.82 -2.88
N ALA A 49 4.42 11.35 -1.63
CA ALA A 49 5.55 10.55 -1.16
C ALA A 49 5.53 9.17 -1.84
N LYS A 50 6.61 8.84 -2.55
CA LYS A 50 6.88 7.49 -3.05
C LYS A 50 7.93 6.86 -2.17
N PHE A 51 7.54 5.86 -1.39
CA PHE A 51 8.46 5.13 -0.53
C PHE A 51 9.17 4.02 -1.32
N THR A 52 10.14 4.39 -2.15
CA THR A 52 10.87 3.46 -3.04
C THR A 52 11.72 2.43 -2.29
N ASN A 53 12.11 2.72 -1.05
CA ASN A 53 13.06 1.90 -0.27
C ASN A 53 12.40 1.04 0.82
N LEU A 54 11.07 1.03 0.94
CA LEU A 54 10.40 0.14 1.89
C LEU A 54 10.44 -1.29 1.36
N LYS A 55 11.14 -2.18 2.08
CA LYS A 55 11.07 -3.62 1.82
C LYS A 55 9.69 -4.14 2.21
N PRO A 56 9.00 -4.91 1.36
CA PRO A 56 7.79 -5.61 1.76
C PRO A 56 8.09 -6.49 2.98
N SER A 57 7.28 -6.36 4.03
CA SER A 57 7.38 -7.23 5.20
C SER A 57 7.17 -8.68 4.77
N THR A 58 8.13 -9.56 5.08
CA THR A 58 8.05 -10.99 4.76
C THR A 58 7.87 -11.78 6.04
N THR A 59 6.83 -12.60 6.11
CA THR A 59 6.58 -13.50 7.23
C THR A 59 6.85 -14.94 6.80
N SER A 60 7.68 -15.66 7.55
CA SER A 60 7.91 -17.08 7.30
C SER A 60 6.73 -17.90 7.80
N ILE A 61 6.16 -18.73 6.94
CA ILE A 61 5.06 -19.64 7.27
C ILE A 61 5.44 -21.07 6.91
N SER A 62 4.93 -22.04 7.67
CA SER A 62 5.05 -23.46 7.36
C SER A 62 3.73 -23.94 6.75
N LEU A 63 3.76 -24.41 5.50
CA LEU A 63 2.59 -24.94 4.78
C LEU A 63 2.81 -26.41 4.43
N ARG A 64 1.77 -27.24 4.61
CA ARG A 64 1.76 -28.63 4.14
C ARG A 64 1.09 -28.72 2.78
N LEU A 65 1.73 -29.45 1.86
CA LEU A 65 1.28 -29.72 0.51
C LEU A 65 1.36 -31.23 0.26
N SER A 66 0.56 -31.77 -0.67
CA SER A 66 0.75 -33.15 -1.13
C SER A 66 1.99 -33.27 -2.01
N ASP A 67 2.65 -34.42 -1.97
CA ASP A 67 3.87 -34.67 -2.75
C ASP A 67 3.62 -34.52 -4.26
N SER A 68 2.45 -35.01 -4.73
CA SER A 68 2.05 -34.91 -6.13
C SER A 68 1.94 -33.47 -6.63
N LEU A 69 1.45 -32.57 -5.78
CA LEU A 69 1.30 -31.15 -6.09
C LEU A 69 2.66 -30.48 -6.11
N LEU A 70 3.50 -30.74 -5.11
CA LEU A 70 4.84 -30.17 -5.04
C LEU A 70 5.70 -30.57 -6.26
N ASP A 71 5.63 -31.83 -6.68
CA ASP A 71 6.31 -32.32 -7.87
C ASP A 71 5.76 -31.70 -9.17
N GLY A 72 4.44 -31.48 -9.23
CA GLY A 72 3.82 -30.73 -10.32
C GLY A 72 4.39 -29.32 -10.45
N ILE A 73 4.49 -28.60 -9.32
CA ILE A 73 5.07 -27.24 -9.28
C ILE A 73 6.53 -27.27 -9.70
N ARG A 74 7.33 -28.21 -9.18
CA ARG A 74 8.76 -28.33 -9.52
C ARG A 74 8.98 -28.57 -11.01
N ARG A 75 8.20 -29.46 -11.63
CA ARG A 75 8.26 -29.70 -13.08
C ARG A 75 7.95 -28.44 -13.87
N GLN A 76 6.92 -27.69 -13.48
CA GLN A 76 6.55 -26.47 -14.17
C GLN A 76 7.59 -25.36 -13.99
N ALA A 77 8.18 -25.26 -12.79
CA ALA A 77 9.23 -24.31 -12.49
C ALA A 77 10.49 -24.56 -13.32
N ASN A 78 10.91 -25.82 -13.44
CA ASN A 78 12.01 -26.22 -14.31
C ASN A 78 11.75 -25.90 -15.79
N LYS A 79 10.52 -26.08 -16.28
CA LYS A 79 10.15 -25.72 -17.66
C LYS A 79 10.27 -24.23 -17.94
N LEU A 80 10.01 -23.40 -16.93
CA LEU A 80 10.09 -21.95 -17.00
C LEU A 80 11.47 -21.40 -16.61
N ASP A 81 12.42 -22.28 -16.31
CA ASP A 81 13.76 -21.96 -15.80
C ASP A 81 13.74 -21.02 -14.57
N VAL A 82 12.81 -21.30 -13.64
CA VAL A 82 12.68 -20.54 -12.39
C VAL A 82 12.66 -21.46 -11.17
N PRO A 83 13.10 -20.98 -9.98
CA PRO A 83 12.96 -21.74 -8.75
C PRO A 83 11.49 -21.98 -8.39
N TYR A 84 11.14 -23.19 -7.93
CA TYR A 84 9.76 -23.55 -7.59
C TYR A 84 9.12 -22.65 -6.51
N GLN A 85 9.92 -22.15 -5.56
CA GLN A 85 9.45 -21.19 -4.55
C GLN A 85 9.11 -19.83 -5.16
N SER A 86 9.88 -19.37 -6.14
CA SER A 86 9.61 -18.13 -6.87
C SER A 86 8.34 -18.28 -7.70
N LEU A 87 8.18 -19.40 -8.40
CA LEU A 87 6.95 -19.71 -9.15
C LEU A 87 5.72 -19.72 -8.24
N MET A 88 5.84 -20.35 -7.07
CA MET A 88 4.76 -20.41 -6.08
C MET A 88 4.32 -19.01 -5.63
N LYS A 89 5.27 -18.09 -5.40
CA LYS A 89 4.95 -16.69 -5.04
C LYS A 89 4.19 -15.97 -6.15
N VAL A 90 4.60 -16.14 -7.41
CA VAL A 90 3.94 -15.52 -8.57
C VAL A 90 2.49 -16.01 -8.68
N TRP A 91 2.28 -17.32 -8.65
CA TRP A 91 0.93 -17.90 -8.76
C TRP A 91 0.01 -17.52 -7.61
N LEU A 92 0.51 -17.48 -6.37
CA LEU A 92 -0.29 -17.04 -5.22
C LEU A 92 -0.72 -15.57 -5.36
N THR A 93 0.20 -14.72 -5.83
CA THR A 93 -0.08 -13.30 -6.08
C THR A 93 -1.12 -13.13 -7.19
N GLU A 94 -0.98 -13.88 -8.28
CA GLU A 94 -1.91 -13.86 -9.40
C GLU A 94 -3.31 -14.27 -8.96
N LYS A 95 -3.44 -15.39 -8.22
CA LYS A 95 -4.74 -15.86 -7.70
C LYS A 95 -5.38 -14.89 -6.70
N LEU A 96 -4.59 -14.23 -5.86
CA LEU A 96 -5.08 -13.19 -4.96
C LEU A 96 -5.63 -12.00 -5.76
N SER A 97 -4.91 -11.57 -6.80
CA SER A 97 -5.31 -10.45 -7.66
C SER A 97 -6.57 -10.76 -8.47
N GLU A 98 -6.72 -11.99 -8.97
CA GLU A 98 -7.92 -12.45 -9.66
C GLU A 98 -9.14 -12.46 -8.73
N THR A 99 -8.94 -12.88 -7.48
CA THR A 99 -10.03 -12.98 -6.48
C THR A 99 -10.50 -11.59 -6.06
N SER A 100 -9.58 -10.67 -5.76
CA SER A 100 -9.91 -9.30 -5.37
C SER A 100 -10.58 -8.48 -6.48
N LYS A 101 -10.41 -8.84 -7.76
CA LYS A 101 -11.08 -8.17 -8.88
C LYS A 101 -12.53 -8.64 -9.10
N ARG A 102 -12.90 -9.79 -8.53
CA ARG A 102 -14.24 -10.40 -8.70
C ARG A 102 -15.22 -9.98 -7.61
N THR A 103 -14.71 -9.48 -6.49
CA THR A 103 -15.46 -8.87 -5.38
C THR A 103 -15.47 -7.36 -5.53
#